data_AF-A0A2E6AEJ4-F1
#
_entry.id   AF-A0A2E6AEJ4-F1
#
_cell.length_a   1.000
_cell.length_b   1.000
_cell.length_c   1.000
_cell.angle_alpha   90.00
_cell.angle_beta   90.00
_cell.angle_gamma   90.00
#
_symmetry.space_group_name_H-M   'P 1'
#
loop_
_entity.id
_entity.type
_entity.pdbx_description
1 polymer ?
#
loop_
_entity_poly.entity_id
_entity_poly.type
_entity_poly.pdbx_seq_one_letter_code
_entity_poly.pdbx_strand_id
1 'polypeptide(L)'
;AELEQRQHSERAACTEIRIELGKSEQHLDSLKGQRVRFEEDQRERERALQETRGQLTTADDRRVEAERTILQSNSGLAEAYLQIESCTQHRDELHYCHQQLTAERRTQQTQQETSRKSQHDLDEQRHRLELRINQCCLERDTLNERVQEDYEVDLAEAGTPLDTNELEAMPREELDTEINDLRRRLSNLGAVNLAALDEIEALETRHESLASQYQDLVDAKESLARIIHKINADSRRLFTESLETIRANFQVLFRRVFGGGQADIVLEEGIDILDAGIDIVATPPGKQSLGISLLSGGERALTAVTLLLAIFQYRPSPFCVLDEVDGPLDEANIGRFIDVLNEFLQWTKFVVVTHSKKTMTVANTLYGVTMQESGISKRVSVRFEEVTEDGHILPEALDRVPPPATDEPPPDDEQAA
;
A
#
# COMPACT_ATOMS: atom_id res chain seq x y z
N ALA A 1 -96.25 17.99 61.34
CA ALA A 1 -96.75 17.28 60.14
C ALA A 1 -96.47 18.07 58.85
N GLU A 2 -97.33 18.97 58.37
CA GLU A 2 -97.14 19.65 57.06
C GLU A 2 -95.88 20.55 56.98
N LEU A 3 -95.54 21.24 58.06
CA LEU A 3 -94.36 22.10 58.16
C LEU A 3 -93.04 21.30 58.13
N GLU A 4 -93.04 20.10 58.70
CA GLU A 4 -91.89 19.18 58.68
C GLU A 4 -91.71 18.54 57.29
N GLN A 5 -92.82 18.27 56.60
CA GLN A 5 -92.81 17.72 55.25
C GLN A 5 -92.30 18.73 54.21
N ARG A 6 -92.66 20.02 54.35
CA ARG A 6 -92.07 21.13 53.58
C ARG A 6 -90.59 21.35 53.87
N GLN A 7 -90.17 21.29 55.14
CA GLN A 7 -88.74 21.37 55.48
C GLN A 7 -87.95 20.20 54.91
N HIS A 8 -88.51 18.99 54.89
CA HIS A 8 -87.86 17.84 54.27
C HIS A 8 -87.75 17.97 52.74
N SER A 9 -88.78 18.47 52.05
CA SER A 9 -88.72 18.67 50.60
C SER A 9 -87.74 19.77 50.21
N GLU A 10 -87.70 20.88 50.95
CA GLU A 10 -86.72 21.95 50.69
C GLU A 10 -85.30 21.52 51.01
N ARG A 11 -85.08 20.75 52.08
CA ARG A 11 -83.77 20.16 52.37
C ARG A 11 -83.33 19.19 51.28
N ALA A 12 -84.24 18.37 50.75
CA ALA A 12 -83.95 17.46 49.64
C ALA A 12 -83.57 18.21 48.36
N ALA A 13 -84.31 19.25 47.98
CA ALA A 13 -83.99 20.10 46.84
C ALA A 13 -82.64 20.84 47.02
N CYS A 14 -82.35 21.33 48.23
CA CYS A 14 -81.07 21.96 48.54
C CYS A 14 -79.89 20.97 48.46
N THR A 15 -80.09 19.72 48.88
CA THR A 15 -79.08 18.67 48.73
C THR A 15 -78.86 18.27 47.28
N GLU A 16 -79.92 18.23 46.46
CA GLU A 16 -79.84 17.91 45.03
C GLU A 16 -79.06 18.99 44.27
N ILE A 17 -79.37 20.27 44.51
CA ILE A 17 -78.63 21.41 43.94
C ILE A 17 -77.17 21.42 44.39
N ARG A 18 -76.88 21.05 45.66
CA ARG A 18 -75.50 20.91 46.14
C ARG A 18 -74.73 19.78 45.44
N ILE A 19 -75.41 18.67 45.15
CA ILE A 19 -74.81 17.54 44.41
C ILE A 19 -74.55 17.93 42.96
N GLU A 20 -75.46 18.64 42.30
CA GLU A 20 -75.25 19.15 40.94
C GLU A 20 -74.12 20.19 40.88
N LEU A 21 -74.08 21.12 41.85
CA LEU A 21 -72.99 22.09 41.98
C LEU A 21 -71.65 21.37 42.12
N GLY A 22 -71.54 20.39 43.03
CA GLY A 22 -70.31 19.61 43.22
C GLY A 22 -69.90 18.81 41.99
N LYS A 23 -70.85 18.24 41.23
CA LYS A 23 -70.57 17.59 39.94
C LYS A 23 -70.06 18.58 38.90
N SER A 24 -70.66 19.76 38.83
CA SER A 24 -70.24 20.81 37.89
C SER A 24 -68.85 21.37 38.24
N GLU A 25 -68.53 21.54 39.52
CA GLU A 25 -67.22 21.95 40.01
C GLU A 25 -66.16 20.90 39.69
N GLN A 26 -66.43 19.61 39.95
CA GLN A 26 -65.54 18.51 39.57
C GLN A 26 -65.31 18.46 38.04
N HIS A 27 -66.36 18.69 37.24
CA HIS A 27 -66.23 18.70 35.80
C HIS A 27 -65.39 19.89 35.31
N LEU A 28 -65.55 21.06 35.93
CA LEU A 28 -64.81 22.28 35.62
C LEU A 28 -63.33 22.13 35.99
N ASP A 29 -63.02 21.51 37.14
CA ASP A 29 -61.64 21.21 37.53
C ASP A 29 -60.99 20.14 36.65
N SER A 30 -61.73 19.13 36.22
CA SER A 30 -61.27 18.16 35.21
C SER A 30 -60.94 18.84 33.87
N LEU A 31 -61.83 19.72 33.37
CA LEU A 31 -61.61 20.47 32.13
C LEU A 31 -60.43 21.45 32.24
N LYS A 32 -60.24 22.10 33.40
CA LYS A 32 -59.05 22.92 33.66
C LYS A 32 -57.78 22.08 33.62
N GLY A 33 -57.79 20.90 34.24
CA GLY A 33 -56.67 19.96 34.21
C GLY A 33 -56.34 19.50 32.79
N GLN A 34 -57.37 19.19 31.99
CA GLN A 34 -57.19 18.85 30.57
C GLN A 34 -56.61 20.02 29.76
N ARG A 35 -57.07 21.25 30.00
CA ARG A 35 -56.55 22.43 29.30
C ARG A 35 -55.06 22.64 29.59
N VAL A 36 -54.64 22.53 30.85
CA VAL A 36 -53.22 22.66 31.23
C VAL A 36 -52.37 21.59 30.55
N ARG A 37 -52.83 20.33 30.53
CA ARG A 37 -52.13 19.25 29.82
C ARG A 37 -52.00 19.53 28.33
N PHE A 38 -53.07 19.99 27.67
CA PHE A 38 -52.99 20.34 26.24
C PHE A 38 -52.09 21.54 25.97
N GLU A 39 -52.04 22.53 26.86
CA GLU A 39 -51.11 23.67 26.75
C GLU A 39 -49.64 23.21 26.91
N GLU A 40 -49.37 22.25 27.78
CA GLU A 40 -48.05 21.63 27.96
C GLU A 40 -47.65 20.81 26.72
N ASP A 41 -48.54 19.93 26.24
CA ASP A 41 -48.33 19.13 25.02
C ASP A 41 -48.08 20.02 23.79
N GLN A 42 -48.81 21.14 23.68
CA GLN A 42 -48.63 22.09 22.58
C GLN A 42 -47.24 22.74 22.63
N ARG A 43 -46.78 23.17 23.82
CA ARG A 43 -45.45 23.75 24.00
C ARG A 43 -44.34 22.74 23.70
N GLU A 44 -44.52 21.49 24.10
CA GLU A 44 -43.56 20.43 23.80
C GLU A 44 -43.45 20.17 22.30
N ARG A 45 -44.60 20.08 21.59
CA ARG A 45 -44.63 19.96 20.13
C ARG A 45 -44.02 21.16 19.41
N GLU A 46 -44.26 22.37 19.90
CA GLU A 46 -43.66 23.59 19.33
C GLU A 46 -42.13 23.59 19.48
N ARG A 47 -41.60 23.12 20.62
CA ARG A 47 -40.15 22.94 20.80
C ARG A 47 -39.58 21.88 19.86
N ALA A 48 -40.23 20.73 19.75
CA ALA A 48 -39.82 19.67 18.82
C ALA A 48 -39.83 20.15 17.36
N LEU A 49 -40.82 20.97 16.97
CA LEU A 49 -40.86 21.58 15.64
C LEU A 49 -39.74 22.60 15.41
N GLN A 50 -39.35 23.38 16.42
CA GLN A 50 -38.21 24.29 16.31
C GLN A 50 -36.89 23.53 16.19
N GLU A 51 -36.71 22.47 16.98
CA GLU A 51 -35.51 21.63 16.94
C GLU A 51 -35.37 20.94 15.58
N THR A 52 -36.43 20.30 15.08
CA THR A 52 -36.42 19.66 13.76
C THR A 52 -36.17 20.64 12.62
N ARG A 53 -36.72 21.86 12.70
CA ARG A 53 -36.39 22.92 11.73
C ARG A 53 -34.92 23.33 11.79
N GLY A 54 -34.35 23.44 12.99
CA GLY A 54 -32.91 23.71 13.17
C GLY A 54 -32.02 22.62 12.59
N GLN A 55 -32.39 21.35 12.79
CA GLN A 55 -31.71 20.21 12.16
C GLN A 55 -31.82 20.22 10.63
N LEU A 56 -32.97 20.66 10.09
CA LEU A 56 -33.18 20.76 8.65
C LEU A 56 -32.31 21.86 8.02
N THR A 57 -32.17 23.00 8.69
CA THR A 57 -31.29 24.08 8.21
C THR A 57 -29.82 23.67 8.24
N THR A 58 -29.35 23.02 9.30
CA THR A 58 -27.95 22.56 9.38
C THR A 58 -27.66 21.45 8.36
N ALA A 59 -28.63 20.58 8.09
CA ALA A 59 -28.51 19.58 7.03
C ALA A 59 -28.44 20.20 5.63
N ASP A 60 -29.21 21.27 5.37
CA ASP A 60 -29.17 21.98 4.08
C ASP A 60 -27.84 22.74 3.91
N ASP A 61 -27.33 23.38 4.96
CA ASP A 61 -26.02 24.03 4.94
C ASP A 61 -24.90 23.02 4.64
N ARG A 62 -24.92 21.85 5.28
CA ARG A 62 -23.98 20.75 5.01
C ARG A 62 -24.09 20.25 3.58
N ARG A 63 -25.30 20.15 3.04
CA ARG A 63 -25.54 19.74 1.64
C ARG A 63 -24.93 20.74 0.66
N VAL A 64 -25.15 22.04 0.88
CA VAL A 64 -24.60 23.10 0.04
C VAL A 64 -23.07 23.12 0.08
N GLU A 65 -22.47 22.94 1.26
CA GLU A 65 -21.01 22.89 1.38
C GLU A 65 -20.41 21.66 0.69
N ALA A 66 -21.08 20.51 0.80
CA ALA A 66 -20.69 19.30 0.08
C ALA A 66 -20.79 19.48 -1.45
N GLU A 67 -21.86 20.09 -1.95
CA GLU A 67 -22.02 20.41 -3.38
C GLU A 67 -20.91 21.35 -3.87
N ARG A 68 -20.54 22.35 -3.07
CA ARG A 68 -19.43 23.26 -3.38
C ARG A 68 -18.08 22.54 -3.44
N THR A 69 -17.82 21.66 -2.49
CA THR A 69 -16.58 20.87 -2.43
C THR A 69 -16.46 19.91 -3.62
N ILE A 70 -17.58 19.28 -4.01
CA ILE A 70 -17.64 18.44 -5.21
C ILE A 70 -17.33 19.25 -6.47
N LEU A 71 -17.91 20.45 -6.60
CA LEU A 71 -17.68 21.31 -7.75
C LEU A 71 -16.21 21.77 -7.84
N GLN A 72 -15.61 22.15 -6.71
CA GLN A 72 -14.19 22.51 -6.63
C GLN A 72 -13.28 21.34 -7.00
N SER A 73 -13.58 20.15 -6.49
CA SER A 73 -12.82 18.92 -6.80
C SER A 73 -12.92 18.57 -8.28
N ASN A 74 -14.10 18.70 -8.89
CA ASN A 74 -14.30 18.47 -10.32
C ASN A 74 -13.55 19.50 -11.18
N SER A 75 -13.49 20.76 -10.76
CA SER A 75 -12.68 21.79 -11.44
C SER A 75 -11.20 21.45 -11.38
N GLY A 76 -10.69 21.07 -10.20
CA GLY A 76 -9.28 20.67 -10.04
C GLY A 76 -8.94 19.41 -10.86
N LEU A 77 -9.87 18.46 -10.96
CA LEU A 77 -9.73 17.27 -11.79
C LEU A 77 -9.65 17.64 -13.29
N ALA A 78 -10.49 18.56 -13.76
CA ALA A 78 -10.47 19.02 -15.14
C ALA A 78 -9.15 19.74 -15.49
N GLU A 79 -8.63 20.58 -14.59
CA GLU A 79 -7.33 21.22 -14.76
C GLU A 79 -6.19 20.20 -14.83
N ALA A 80 -6.20 19.18 -13.96
CA ALA A 80 -5.21 18.10 -13.98
C ALA A 80 -5.26 17.32 -15.31
N TYR A 81 -6.45 17.04 -15.84
CA TYR A 81 -6.58 16.38 -17.15
C TYR A 81 -5.99 17.23 -18.29
N LEU A 82 -6.23 18.54 -18.29
CA LEU A 82 -5.64 19.46 -19.27
C LEU A 82 -4.11 19.49 -19.18
N GLN A 83 -3.55 19.46 -17.97
CA GLN A 83 -2.10 19.38 -17.77
C GLN A 83 -1.53 18.06 -18.27
N ILE A 84 -2.19 16.93 -18.00
CA ILE A 84 -1.78 15.63 -18.52
C ILE A 84 -1.78 15.66 -20.05
N GLU A 85 -2.84 16.17 -20.67
CA GLU A 85 -2.93 16.24 -22.14
C GLU A 85 -1.81 17.10 -22.73
N SER A 86 -1.55 18.28 -22.16
CA SER A 86 -0.44 19.16 -22.58
C SER A 86 0.93 18.47 -22.43
N CYS A 87 1.18 17.81 -21.30
CA CYS A 87 2.42 17.06 -21.07
C CYS A 87 2.57 15.90 -22.06
N THR A 88 1.48 15.20 -22.40
CA THR A 88 1.52 14.11 -23.38
C THR A 88 1.82 14.62 -24.78
N GLN A 89 1.22 15.73 -25.20
CA GLN A 89 1.53 16.36 -26.49
C GLN A 89 3.00 16.77 -26.56
N HIS A 90 3.53 17.41 -25.52
CA HIS A 90 4.93 17.83 -25.50
C HIS A 90 5.89 16.65 -25.51
N ARG A 91 5.57 15.56 -24.79
CA ARG A 91 6.34 14.32 -24.82
C ARG A 91 6.36 13.72 -26.22
N ASP A 92 5.23 13.69 -26.90
CA ASP A 92 5.11 13.08 -28.23
C ASP A 92 5.87 13.92 -29.28
N GLU A 93 5.86 15.26 -29.17
CA GLU A 93 6.70 16.16 -29.97
C GLU A 93 8.20 15.89 -29.74
N LEU A 94 8.63 15.80 -28.48
CA LEU A 94 10.02 15.49 -28.13
C LEU A 94 10.43 14.11 -28.64
N HIS A 95 9.55 13.12 -28.53
CA HIS A 95 9.80 11.78 -29.04
C HIS A 95 9.95 11.77 -30.57
N TYR A 96 9.11 12.51 -31.28
CA TYR A 96 9.23 12.66 -32.73
C TYR A 96 10.55 13.33 -33.14
N CYS A 97 10.92 14.42 -32.46
CA CYS A 97 12.20 15.11 -32.69
C CYS A 97 13.40 14.18 -32.43
N HIS A 98 13.36 13.42 -31.33
CA HIS A 98 14.41 12.44 -31.02
C HIS A 98 14.51 11.34 -32.08
N GLN A 99 13.38 10.84 -32.60
CA GLN A 99 13.38 9.85 -33.68
C GLN A 99 14.01 10.40 -34.97
N GLN A 100 13.70 11.65 -35.35
CA GLN A 100 14.32 12.30 -36.50
C GLN A 100 15.83 12.46 -36.33
N LEU A 101 16.27 12.99 -35.18
CA LEU A 101 17.70 13.13 -34.86
C LEU A 101 18.44 11.79 -34.88
N THR A 102 17.79 10.72 -34.39
CA THR A 102 18.37 9.37 -34.40
C THR A 102 18.49 8.84 -35.83
N ALA A 103 17.53 9.11 -36.70
CA ALA A 103 17.58 8.75 -38.11
C ALA A 103 18.68 9.51 -38.86
N GLU A 104 18.78 10.83 -38.64
CA GLU A 104 19.84 11.67 -39.21
C GLU A 104 21.24 11.24 -38.74
N ARG A 105 21.39 10.90 -37.46
CA ARG A 105 22.66 10.38 -36.94
C ARG A 105 23.05 9.07 -37.63
N ARG A 106 22.07 8.18 -37.88
CA ARG A 106 22.33 6.92 -38.60
C ARG A 106 22.75 7.16 -40.04
N THR A 107 22.12 8.09 -40.75
CA THR A 107 22.51 8.40 -42.14
C THR A 107 23.88 9.08 -42.22
N GLN A 108 24.22 9.94 -41.26
CA GLN A 108 25.56 10.52 -41.16
C GLN A 108 26.61 9.46 -40.86
N GLN A 109 26.31 8.52 -39.96
CA GLN A 109 27.22 7.43 -39.61
C GLN A 109 27.51 6.52 -40.84
N THR A 110 26.48 6.16 -41.60
CA THR A 110 26.68 5.35 -42.82
C THR A 110 27.46 6.11 -43.90
N GLN A 111 27.24 7.43 -44.05
CA GLN A 111 28.06 8.27 -44.94
C GLN A 111 29.51 8.37 -44.50
N GLN A 112 29.77 8.43 -43.19
CA GLN A 112 31.12 8.46 -42.65
C GLN A 112 31.84 7.13 -42.88
N GLU A 113 31.16 6.00 -42.69
CA GLU A 113 31.71 4.67 -42.97
C GLU A 113 32.04 4.47 -44.45
N THR A 114 31.17 4.89 -45.37
CA THR A 114 31.46 4.80 -46.82
C THR A 114 32.62 5.71 -47.22
N SER A 115 32.70 6.92 -46.65
CA SER A 115 33.83 7.84 -46.90
C SER A 115 35.16 7.31 -46.35
N ARG A 116 35.14 6.62 -45.20
CA ARG A 116 36.34 5.96 -44.66
C ARG A 116 36.80 4.80 -45.53
N LYS A 117 35.86 3.99 -46.04
CA LYS A 117 36.18 2.89 -46.97
C LYS A 117 36.81 3.42 -48.26
N SER A 118 36.23 4.46 -48.87
CA SER A 118 36.80 5.04 -50.08
C SER A 118 38.16 5.70 -49.86
N GLN A 119 38.39 6.34 -48.71
CA GLN A 119 39.71 6.83 -48.32
C GLN A 119 40.74 5.69 -48.22
N HIS A 120 40.36 4.58 -47.59
CA HIS A 120 41.23 3.41 -47.47
C HIS A 120 41.59 2.83 -48.84
N ASP A 121 40.60 2.65 -49.73
CA ASP A 121 40.82 2.16 -51.09
C ASP A 121 41.78 3.06 -51.89
N LEU A 122 41.65 4.39 -51.74
CA LEU A 122 42.53 5.36 -52.40
C LEU A 122 43.95 5.33 -51.83
N ASP A 123 44.11 5.17 -50.52
CA ASP A 123 45.43 5.03 -49.89
C ASP A 123 46.12 3.73 -50.33
N GLU A 124 45.38 2.62 -50.48
CA GLU A 124 45.93 1.37 -51.04
C GLU A 124 46.37 1.55 -52.50
N GLN A 125 45.57 2.24 -53.32
CA GLN A 125 45.95 2.53 -54.70
C GLN A 125 47.19 3.42 -54.78
N ARG A 126 47.27 4.46 -53.92
CA ARG A 126 48.45 5.32 -53.83
C ARG A 126 49.68 4.49 -53.46
N HIS A 127 49.58 3.65 -52.42
CA HIS A 127 50.69 2.82 -51.98
C HIS A 127 51.16 1.85 -53.07
N ARG A 128 50.23 1.24 -53.83
CA ARG A 128 50.55 0.38 -54.97
C ARG A 128 51.30 1.13 -56.07
N LEU A 129 50.89 2.36 -56.37
CA LEU A 129 51.56 3.21 -57.36
C LEU A 129 52.94 3.65 -56.88
N GLU A 130 53.11 4.01 -55.60
CA GLU A 130 54.41 4.34 -55.01
C GLU A 130 55.39 3.17 -55.10
N LEU A 131 54.94 1.95 -54.75
CA LEU A 131 55.75 0.74 -54.91
C LEU A 131 56.15 0.52 -56.37
N ARG A 132 55.24 0.77 -57.33
CA ARG A 132 55.54 0.61 -58.75
C ARG A 132 56.53 1.66 -59.24
N ILE A 133 56.41 2.91 -58.81
CA ILE A 133 57.38 3.96 -59.11
C ILE A 133 58.75 3.58 -58.57
N ASN A 134 58.84 3.13 -57.31
CA ASN A 134 60.10 2.71 -56.71
C ASN A 134 60.74 1.52 -57.45
N GLN A 135 59.94 0.53 -57.87
CA GLN A 135 60.40 -0.57 -58.72
C GLN A 135 60.98 -0.07 -60.04
N CYS A 136 60.26 0.81 -60.75
CA CYS A 136 60.74 1.37 -62.01
C CYS A 136 61.98 2.25 -61.83
N CYS A 137 62.10 2.98 -60.72
CA CYS A 137 63.32 3.72 -60.40
C CYS A 137 64.50 2.77 -60.17
N LEU A 138 64.31 1.67 -59.43
CA LEU A 138 65.36 0.69 -59.18
C LEU A 138 65.73 -0.09 -60.45
N GLU A 139 64.76 -0.47 -61.28
CA GLU A 139 64.98 -1.03 -62.60
C GLU A 139 65.77 -0.07 -63.49
N ARG A 140 65.44 1.23 -63.47
CA ARG A 140 66.18 2.26 -64.21
C ARG A 140 67.61 2.40 -63.68
N ASP A 141 67.79 2.46 -62.37
CA ASP A 141 69.09 2.68 -61.75
C ASP A 141 70.01 1.47 -61.97
N THR A 142 69.47 0.24 -61.87
CA THR A 142 70.22 -0.99 -62.20
C THR A 142 70.55 -1.07 -63.69
N LEU A 143 69.66 -0.62 -64.59
CA LEU A 143 69.97 -0.50 -66.02
C LEU A 143 71.05 0.55 -66.28
N ASN A 144 71.00 1.69 -65.59
CA ASN A 144 72.02 2.73 -65.68
C ASN A 144 73.39 2.23 -65.20
N GLU A 145 73.46 1.61 -64.02
CA GLU A 145 74.70 1.03 -63.48
C GLU A 145 75.25 -0.04 -64.41
N ARG A 146 74.40 -0.95 -64.90
CA ARG A 146 74.83 -2.03 -65.79
C ARG A 146 75.35 -1.51 -67.13
N VAL A 147 74.74 -0.48 -67.71
CA VAL A 147 75.24 0.12 -68.96
C VAL A 147 76.51 0.93 -68.73
N GLN A 148 76.67 1.55 -67.56
CA GLN A 148 77.91 2.20 -67.18
C GLN A 148 79.05 1.19 -66.96
N GLU A 149 78.79 0.04 -66.36
CA GLU A 149 79.78 -1.03 -66.13
C GLU A 149 80.13 -1.81 -67.41
N ASP A 150 79.13 -2.22 -68.20
CA ASP A 150 79.35 -3.05 -69.38
C ASP A 150 79.90 -2.26 -70.57
N TYR A 151 79.61 -0.95 -70.65
CA TYR A 151 79.89 -0.14 -71.86
C TYR A 151 80.62 1.19 -71.59
N GLU A 152 80.92 1.56 -70.33
CA GLU A 152 81.50 2.88 -69.96
C GLU A 152 80.69 4.09 -70.48
N VAL A 153 79.41 3.90 -70.80
CA VAL A 153 78.51 4.95 -71.32
C VAL A 153 77.60 5.47 -70.21
N ASP A 154 77.55 6.79 -70.03
CA ASP A 154 76.53 7.44 -69.20
C ASP A 154 75.24 7.62 -70.01
N LEU A 155 74.19 6.88 -69.64
CA LEU A 155 72.89 6.83 -70.33
C LEU A 155 72.15 8.18 -70.35
N ALA A 156 72.56 9.16 -69.55
CA ALA A 156 72.00 10.51 -69.60
C ALA A 156 72.28 11.25 -70.93
N GLU A 157 73.30 10.85 -71.70
CA GLU A 157 73.75 11.57 -72.90
C GLU A 157 73.52 10.84 -74.25
N ALA A 158 73.07 9.58 -74.26
CA ALA A 158 73.04 8.76 -75.48
C ALA A 158 71.63 8.55 -76.05
N GLY A 159 71.18 9.47 -76.90
CA GLY A 159 70.02 9.27 -77.76
C GLY A 159 70.42 8.85 -79.18
N THR A 160 70.36 7.57 -79.52
CA THR A 160 69.82 7.00 -80.79
C THR A 160 70.10 5.49 -80.90
N PRO A 161 69.24 4.74 -81.62
CA PRO A 161 69.09 3.29 -81.47
C PRO A 161 69.94 2.52 -82.48
N LEU A 162 70.27 1.24 -82.20
CA LEU A 162 70.26 0.15 -83.19
C LEU A 162 70.44 -1.23 -82.56
N ASP A 163 69.60 -2.13 -83.10
CA ASP A 163 69.75 -3.54 -83.44
C ASP A 163 70.03 -4.65 -82.40
N THR A 164 68.97 -5.45 -82.28
CA THR A 164 68.86 -6.84 -81.88
C THR A 164 69.94 -7.76 -82.47
N ASN A 165 70.60 -8.55 -81.61
CA ASN A 165 70.60 -10.00 -81.68
C ASN A 165 71.33 -10.62 -80.47
N GLU A 166 70.99 -11.89 -80.21
CA GLU A 166 71.67 -12.85 -79.33
C GLU A 166 71.18 -12.92 -77.87
N LEU A 167 70.07 -13.65 -77.73
CA LEU A 167 69.75 -14.48 -76.57
C LEU A 167 70.91 -15.43 -76.27
N GLU A 168 71.35 -15.52 -75.01
CA GLU A 168 71.79 -16.80 -74.45
C GLU A 168 71.56 -16.89 -72.93
N ALA A 169 71.19 -18.10 -72.51
CA ALA A 169 70.53 -18.45 -71.27
C ALA A 169 71.43 -18.42 -70.01
N MET A 170 70.84 -17.99 -68.88
CA MET A 170 71.27 -18.31 -67.52
C MET A 170 70.17 -19.16 -66.82
N PRO A 171 70.53 -20.00 -65.83
CA PRO A 171 69.79 -21.22 -65.50
C PRO A 171 68.46 -20.94 -64.79
N ARG A 172 67.35 -21.09 -65.54
CA ARG A 172 65.97 -20.96 -65.05
C ARG A 172 65.56 -22.05 -64.06
N GLU A 173 66.30 -23.15 -64.01
CA GLU A 173 65.90 -24.36 -63.29
C GLU A 173 65.88 -24.17 -61.76
N GLU A 174 66.85 -23.44 -61.18
CA GLU A 174 66.90 -23.23 -59.72
C GLU A 174 65.77 -22.28 -59.26
N LEU A 175 65.49 -21.23 -60.01
CA LEU A 175 64.38 -20.31 -59.77
C LEU A 175 63.01 -21.00 -59.92
N ASP A 176 62.86 -21.88 -60.93
CA ASP A 176 61.63 -22.64 -61.13
C ASP A 176 61.39 -23.65 -59.99
N THR A 177 62.44 -24.23 -59.40
CA THR A 177 62.30 -25.09 -58.21
C THR A 177 61.84 -24.32 -56.98
N GLU A 178 62.42 -23.14 -56.73
CA GLU A 178 62.04 -22.29 -55.59
C GLU A 178 60.60 -21.76 -55.73
N ILE A 179 60.20 -21.37 -56.95
CA ILE A 179 58.82 -20.96 -57.26
C ILE A 179 57.84 -22.11 -57.02
N ASN A 180 58.18 -23.34 -57.41
CA ASN A 180 57.31 -24.48 -57.21
C ASN A 180 57.19 -24.87 -55.73
N ASP A 181 58.27 -24.78 -54.95
CA ASP A 181 58.23 -25.00 -53.50
C ASP A 181 57.41 -23.93 -52.76
N LEU A 182 57.56 -22.65 -53.14
CA LEU A 182 56.75 -21.56 -52.60
C LEU A 182 55.27 -21.72 -52.97
N ARG A 183 54.96 -22.12 -54.21
CA ARG A 183 53.58 -22.44 -54.64
C ARG A 183 52.97 -23.60 -53.86
N ARG A 184 53.77 -24.63 -53.56
CA ARG A 184 53.33 -25.78 -52.76
C ARG A 184 53.07 -25.39 -51.30
N ARG A 185 53.91 -24.52 -50.72
CA ARG A 185 53.68 -23.94 -49.38
C ARG A 185 52.41 -23.06 -49.35
N LEU A 186 52.20 -22.24 -50.38
CA LEU A 186 51.00 -21.41 -50.52
C LEU A 186 49.72 -22.25 -50.66
N SER A 187 49.79 -23.36 -51.40
CA SER A 187 48.69 -24.33 -51.52
C SER A 187 48.37 -25.05 -50.21
N ASN A 188 49.38 -25.35 -49.38
CA ASN A 188 49.20 -26.03 -48.10
C ASN A 188 48.56 -25.13 -47.02
N LEU A 189 48.62 -23.80 -47.15
CA LEU A 189 47.97 -22.85 -46.25
C LEU A 189 46.43 -22.87 -46.35
N GLY A 190 45.87 -23.53 -47.38
CA GLY A 190 44.44 -23.66 -47.57
C GLY A 190 43.76 -22.35 -47.96
N ALA A 191 42.43 -22.37 -48.11
CA ALA A 191 41.66 -21.16 -48.39
C ALA A 191 41.64 -20.27 -47.14
N VAL A 192 42.27 -19.10 -47.23
CA VAL A 192 42.25 -18.09 -46.16
C VAL A 192 40.83 -17.56 -46.02
N ASN A 193 40.23 -17.76 -44.85
CA ASN A 193 38.88 -17.23 -44.57
C ASN A 193 38.96 -15.73 -44.30
N LEU A 194 38.79 -14.93 -45.35
CA LEU A 194 38.83 -13.47 -45.26
C LEU A 194 37.67 -12.89 -44.43
N ALA A 195 36.57 -13.64 -44.24
CA ALA A 195 35.45 -13.23 -43.39
C ALA A 195 35.72 -13.46 -41.89
N ALA A 196 36.81 -14.13 -41.52
CA ALA A 196 37.12 -14.43 -40.12
C ALA A 196 37.40 -13.17 -39.30
N LEU A 197 37.96 -12.12 -39.91
CA LEU A 197 38.22 -10.84 -39.23
C LEU A 197 36.89 -10.14 -38.85
N ASP A 198 35.98 -10.02 -39.82
CA ASP A 198 34.64 -9.44 -39.59
C ASP A 198 33.83 -10.26 -38.57
N GLU A 199 33.93 -11.59 -38.62
CA GLU A 199 33.27 -12.48 -37.65
C GLU A 199 33.83 -12.31 -36.23
N ILE A 200 35.14 -12.14 -36.08
CA ILE A 200 35.78 -11.87 -34.79
C ILE A 200 35.29 -10.54 -34.23
N GLU A 201 35.30 -9.46 -35.02
CA GLU A 201 34.82 -8.15 -34.56
C GLU A 201 33.34 -8.18 -34.13
N ALA A 202 32.49 -8.88 -34.89
CA ALA A 202 31.08 -9.06 -34.56
C ALA A 202 30.89 -9.88 -33.26
N LEU A 203 31.69 -10.94 -33.08
CA LEU A 203 31.66 -11.77 -31.87
C LEU A 203 32.18 -11.02 -30.64
N GLU A 204 33.24 -10.22 -30.79
CA GLU A 204 33.78 -9.38 -29.72
C GLU A 204 32.74 -8.34 -29.28
N THR A 205 32.12 -7.63 -30.22
CA THR A 205 31.07 -6.65 -29.92
C THR A 205 29.88 -7.31 -29.20
N ARG A 206 29.47 -8.50 -29.65
CA ARG A 206 28.40 -9.26 -28.99
C ARG A 206 28.83 -9.71 -27.59
N HIS A 207 30.05 -10.19 -27.44
CA HIS A 207 30.60 -10.62 -26.15
C HIS A 207 30.66 -9.45 -25.16
N GLU A 208 31.15 -8.29 -25.56
CA GLU A 208 31.19 -7.09 -24.73
C GLU A 208 29.80 -6.67 -24.26
N SER A 209 28.82 -6.66 -25.18
CA SER A 209 27.43 -6.31 -24.81
C SER A 209 26.82 -7.29 -23.81
N LEU A 210 27.04 -8.61 -24.00
CA LEU A 210 26.53 -9.64 -23.10
C LEU A 210 27.26 -9.62 -21.74
N ALA A 211 28.57 -9.37 -21.75
CA ALA A 211 29.37 -9.25 -20.54
C ALA A 211 28.91 -8.04 -19.70
N SER A 212 28.63 -6.89 -20.33
CA SER A 212 28.06 -5.73 -19.65
C SER A 212 26.70 -6.05 -19.03
N GLN A 213 25.78 -6.65 -19.80
CA GLN A 213 24.46 -7.01 -19.29
C GLN A 213 24.53 -8.04 -18.16
N TYR A 214 25.45 -8.99 -18.25
CA TYR A 214 25.68 -9.97 -17.19
C TYR A 214 26.18 -9.28 -15.92
N GLN A 215 27.14 -8.36 -16.03
CA GLN A 215 27.66 -7.62 -14.89
C GLN A 215 26.57 -6.78 -14.23
N ASP A 216 25.75 -6.08 -15.02
CA ASP A 216 24.63 -5.29 -14.51
C ASP A 216 23.62 -6.17 -13.74
N LEU A 217 23.34 -7.38 -14.24
CA LEU A 217 22.44 -8.32 -13.59
C LEU A 217 23.01 -8.91 -12.30
N VAL A 218 24.33 -9.16 -12.26
CA VAL A 218 25.04 -9.59 -11.05
C VAL A 218 25.00 -8.48 -10.00
N ASP A 219 25.31 -7.24 -10.38
CA ASP A 219 25.29 -6.09 -9.48
C ASP A 219 23.87 -5.82 -8.94
N ALA A 220 22.85 -5.94 -9.81
CA ALA A 220 21.45 -5.83 -9.41
C ALA A 220 21.05 -6.94 -8.42
N LYS A 221 21.46 -8.18 -8.66
CA LYS A 221 21.23 -9.31 -7.74
C LYS A 221 21.87 -9.06 -6.38
N GLU A 222 23.12 -8.59 -6.33
CA GLU A 222 23.81 -8.27 -5.08
C GLU A 222 23.15 -7.11 -4.35
N SER A 223 22.69 -6.09 -5.07
CA SER A 223 21.93 -4.97 -4.51
C SER A 223 20.62 -5.47 -3.87
N LEU A 224 19.85 -6.28 -4.59
CA LEU A 224 18.61 -6.88 -4.06
C LEU A 224 18.88 -7.76 -2.84
N ALA A 225 19.94 -8.58 -2.84
CA ALA A 225 20.31 -9.40 -1.70
C ALA A 225 20.64 -8.54 -0.46
N ARG A 226 21.36 -7.42 -0.64
CA ARG A 226 21.65 -6.47 0.45
C ARG A 226 20.37 -5.83 0.99
N ILE A 227 19.43 -5.46 0.13
CA ILE A 227 18.14 -4.89 0.53
C ILE A 227 17.34 -5.92 1.34
N ILE A 228 17.27 -7.18 0.88
CA ILE A 228 16.59 -8.27 1.60
C ILE A 228 17.21 -8.47 2.98
N HIS A 229 18.55 -8.50 3.08
CA HIS A 229 19.23 -8.63 4.37
C HIS A 229 18.92 -7.47 5.32
N LYS A 230 18.88 -6.23 4.81
CA LYS A 230 18.51 -5.06 5.60
C LYS A 230 17.06 -5.14 6.09
N ILE A 231 16.12 -5.48 5.21
CA ILE A 231 14.71 -5.65 5.57
C ILE A 231 14.55 -6.75 6.62
N ASN A 232 15.23 -7.90 6.46
CA ASN A 232 15.17 -8.98 7.44
C ASN A 232 15.74 -8.56 8.80
N ALA A 233 16.84 -7.80 8.83
CA ALA A 233 17.41 -7.29 10.07
C ALA A 233 16.45 -6.30 10.77
N ASP A 234 15.86 -5.39 10.02
CA ASP A 234 14.88 -4.42 10.54
C ASP A 234 13.61 -5.12 11.03
N SER A 235 13.10 -6.11 10.28
CA SER A 235 11.94 -6.92 10.66
C SER A 235 12.21 -7.72 11.94
N ARG A 236 13.39 -8.35 12.07
CA ARG A 236 13.79 -9.06 13.28
C ARG A 236 13.81 -8.12 14.48
N ARG A 237 14.43 -6.96 14.34
CA ARG A 237 14.49 -5.96 15.42
C ARG A 237 13.10 -5.50 15.85
N LEU A 238 12.26 -5.10 14.88
CA LEU A 238 10.89 -4.66 15.15
C LEU A 238 10.04 -5.77 15.77
N PHE A 239 10.19 -7.01 15.31
CA PHE A 239 9.49 -8.17 15.86
C PHE A 239 9.91 -8.42 17.31
N THR A 240 11.21 -8.46 17.60
CA THR A 240 11.72 -8.65 18.97
C THR A 240 11.25 -7.54 19.90
N GLU A 241 11.41 -6.26 19.50
CA GLU A 241 10.96 -5.10 20.29
C GLU A 241 9.44 -5.16 20.58
N SER A 242 8.65 -5.49 19.55
CA SER A 242 7.19 -5.59 19.68
C SER A 242 6.79 -6.77 20.56
N LEU A 243 7.41 -7.94 20.36
CA LEU A 243 7.09 -9.16 21.11
C LEU A 243 7.47 -9.03 22.58
N GLU A 244 8.63 -8.44 22.91
CA GLU A 244 9.04 -8.19 24.29
C GLU A 244 8.07 -7.25 25.01
N THR A 245 7.63 -6.19 24.32
CA THR A 245 6.65 -5.25 24.86
C THR A 245 5.28 -5.91 25.08
N ILE A 246 4.80 -6.67 24.09
CA ILE A 246 3.54 -7.42 24.19
C ILE A 246 3.62 -8.46 25.30
N ARG A 247 4.75 -9.18 25.42
CA ARG A 247 4.98 -10.19 26.47
C ARG A 247 4.94 -9.56 27.86
N ALA A 248 5.58 -8.41 28.05
CA ALA A 248 5.54 -7.68 29.33
C ALA A 248 4.11 -7.22 29.67
N ASN A 249 3.39 -6.64 28.71
CA ASN A 249 1.99 -6.23 28.89
C ASN A 249 1.09 -7.43 29.22
N PHE A 250 1.28 -8.54 28.52
CA PHE A 250 0.52 -9.77 28.73
C PHE A 250 0.72 -10.34 30.14
N GLN A 251 1.97 -10.38 30.64
CA GLN A 251 2.26 -10.82 32.01
C GLN A 251 1.56 -9.98 33.08
N VAL A 252 1.53 -8.66 32.89
CA VAL A 252 0.88 -7.72 33.82
C VAL A 252 -0.64 -7.86 33.78
N LEU A 253 -1.22 -7.83 32.57
CA LEU A 253 -2.67 -7.93 32.39
C LEU A 253 -3.20 -9.29 32.86
N PHE A 254 -2.49 -10.38 32.58
CA PHE A 254 -2.89 -11.72 33.01
C PHE A 254 -3.00 -11.81 34.54
N ARG A 255 -1.98 -11.32 35.26
CA ARG A 255 -2.01 -11.30 36.73
C ARG A 255 -3.19 -10.52 37.28
N ARG A 256 -3.55 -9.40 36.64
CA ARG A 256 -4.67 -8.56 37.04
C ARG A 256 -6.02 -9.24 36.81
N VAL A 257 -6.21 -9.79 35.61
CA VAL A 257 -7.46 -10.47 35.20
C VAL A 257 -7.71 -11.74 36.01
N PHE A 258 -6.68 -12.51 36.34
CA PHE A 258 -6.83 -13.74 37.12
C PHE A 258 -6.70 -13.53 38.64
N GLY A 259 -6.34 -12.34 39.10
CA GLY A 259 -6.07 -12.05 40.52
C GLY A 259 -4.85 -12.78 41.06
N GLY A 260 -3.90 -13.15 40.19
CA GLY A 260 -2.75 -14.00 40.47
C GLY A 260 -2.31 -14.81 39.25
N GLY A 261 -1.36 -15.72 39.42
CA GLY A 261 -0.84 -16.57 38.36
C GLY A 261 0.28 -15.92 37.52
N GLN A 262 0.67 -16.61 36.44
CA GLN A 262 1.70 -16.15 35.51
C GLN A 262 1.37 -16.69 34.12
N ALA A 263 1.60 -15.90 33.07
CA ALA A 263 1.51 -16.37 31.71
C ALA A 263 2.68 -15.80 30.92
N ASP A 264 3.18 -16.54 29.94
CA ASP A 264 4.30 -16.12 29.12
C ASP A 264 4.11 -16.55 27.66
N ILE A 265 4.80 -15.84 26.78
CA ILE A 265 4.81 -16.11 25.34
C ILE A 265 6.17 -16.72 25.02
N VAL A 266 6.20 -17.97 24.60
CA VAL A 266 7.43 -18.72 24.31
C VAL A 266 7.57 -18.87 22.80
N LEU A 267 8.78 -18.65 22.29
CA LEU A 267 9.11 -18.90 20.89
C LEU A 267 9.71 -20.30 20.76
N GLU A 268 9.42 -20.98 19.66
CA GLU A 268 10.02 -22.27 19.34
C GLU A 268 11.56 -22.18 19.27
N GLU A 269 12.25 -23.05 20.01
CA GLU A 269 13.71 -23.03 20.11
C GLU A 269 14.37 -23.58 18.84
N GLY A 270 15.41 -22.90 18.34
CA GLY A 270 16.24 -23.38 17.23
C GLY A 270 15.75 -23.00 15.82
N ILE A 271 14.69 -22.19 15.71
CA ILE A 271 14.15 -21.66 14.45
C ILE A 271 14.40 -20.13 14.39
N ASP A 272 14.51 -19.55 13.18
CA ASP A 272 14.56 -18.09 13.03
C ASP A 272 13.28 -17.47 13.60
N ILE A 273 13.40 -16.36 14.32
CA ILE A 273 12.27 -15.68 14.98
C ILE A 273 11.19 -15.23 14.00
N LEU A 274 11.51 -15.10 12.71
CA LEU A 274 10.54 -14.77 11.65
C LEU A 274 9.70 -15.99 11.21
N ASP A 275 10.22 -17.21 11.42
CA ASP A 275 9.59 -18.47 11.02
C ASP A 275 9.13 -19.31 12.24
N ALA A 276 9.56 -18.96 13.44
CA ALA A 276 9.30 -19.70 14.67
C ALA A 276 7.81 -19.66 15.05
N GLY A 277 7.30 -20.81 15.53
CA GLY A 277 5.99 -20.87 16.18
C GLY A 277 5.97 -20.07 17.49
N ILE A 278 4.79 -19.54 17.83
CA ILE A 278 4.52 -18.86 19.10
C ILE A 278 3.63 -19.76 19.96
N ASP A 279 4.16 -20.19 21.10
CA ASP A 279 3.44 -20.94 22.11
C ASP A 279 3.07 -20.05 23.31
N ILE A 280 1.86 -20.25 23.82
CA ILE A 280 1.36 -19.51 24.99
C ILE A 280 1.27 -20.46 26.17
N VAL A 281 2.03 -20.16 27.21
CA VAL A 281 2.06 -20.93 28.45
C VAL A 281 1.38 -20.11 29.55
N ALA A 282 0.39 -20.68 30.20
CA ALA A 282 -0.33 -20.02 31.28
C ALA A 282 -0.34 -20.88 32.55
N THR A 283 -0.23 -20.21 33.69
CA THR A 283 -0.25 -20.77 35.04
C THR A 283 -1.33 -20.03 35.84
N PRO A 284 -2.59 -20.50 35.77
CA PRO A 284 -3.66 -19.98 36.61
C PRO A 284 -3.33 -20.13 38.11
N PRO A 285 -3.93 -19.31 38.99
CA PRO A 285 -3.65 -19.36 40.42
C PRO A 285 -3.93 -20.76 41.00
N GLY A 286 -2.91 -21.38 41.60
CA GLY A 286 -3.01 -22.70 42.23
C GLY A 286 -2.90 -23.91 41.28
N LYS A 287 -2.58 -23.72 39.99
CA LYS A 287 -2.37 -24.80 39.01
C LYS A 287 -0.93 -24.80 38.46
N GLN A 288 -0.53 -25.89 37.80
CA GLN A 288 0.75 -25.99 37.08
C GLN A 288 0.70 -25.27 35.74
N SER A 289 1.86 -25.00 35.12
CA SER A 289 1.92 -24.40 33.78
C SER A 289 1.36 -25.35 32.73
N LEU A 290 0.38 -24.87 31.98
CA LEU A 290 -0.28 -25.62 30.92
C LEU A 290 -0.24 -24.80 29.63
N GLY A 291 -0.13 -25.49 28.49
CA GLY A 291 -0.34 -24.85 27.19
C GLY A 291 -1.81 -24.45 27.01
N ILE A 292 -2.06 -23.44 26.18
CA ILE A 292 -3.41 -22.87 25.97
C ILE A 292 -4.49 -23.91 25.62
N SER A 293 -4.12 -24.97 24.89
CA SER A 293 -5.02 -26.05 24.48
C SER A 293 -5.51 -26.94 25.63
N LEU A 294 -4.80 -26.94 26.77
CA LEU A 294 -5.09 -27.76 27.95
C LEU A 294 -5.85 -26.99 29.05
N LEU A 295 -6.16 -25.71 28.83
CA LEU A 295 -6.93 -24.90 29.77
C LEU A 295 -8.43 -25.21 29.68
N SER A 296 -9.16 -24.95 30.78
CA SER A 296 -10.63 -25.04 30.76
C SER A 296 -11.24 -23.98 29.83
N GLY A 297 -12.48 -24.18 29.34
CA GLY A 297 -13.09 -23.31 28.34
C GLY A 297 -13.12 -21.82 28.72
N GLY A 298 -13.47 -21.51 29.98
CA GLY A 298 -13.46 -20.14 30.49
C GLY A 298 -12.05 -19.58 30.71
N GLU A 299 -11.11 -20.39 31.22
CA GLU A 299 -9.70 -19.97 31.39
C GLU A 299 -9.03 -19.71 30.04
N ARG A 300 -9.32 -20.53 29.02
CA ARG A 300 -8.82 -20.37 27.66
C ARG A 300 -9.35 -19.07 27.03
N ALA A 301 -10.65 -18.81 27.16
CA ALA A 301 -11.26 -17.59 26.66
C ALA A 301 -10.65 -16.35 27.34
N LEU A 302 -10.54 -16.36 28.67
CA LEU A 302 -9.99 -15.23 29.42
C LEU A 302 -8.50 -14.99 29.11
N THR A 303 -7.72 -16.06 28.94
CA THR A 303 -6.31 -15.97 28.53
C THR A 303 -6.18 -15.38 27.12
N ALA A 304 -7.01 -15.82 26.17
CA ALA A 304 -7.00 -15.31 24.81
C ALA A 304 -7.41 -13.82 24.75
N VAL A 305 -8.44 -13.44 25.50
CA VAL A 305 -8.88 -12.04 25.63
C VAL A 305 -7.78 -11.17 26.24
N THR A 306 -7.12 -11.67 27.28
CA THR A 306 -5.98 -10.97 27.90
C THR A 306 -4.84 -10.75 26.90
N LEU A 307 -4.52 -11.76 26.07
CA LEU A 307 -3.50 -11.63 25.03
C LEU A 307 -3.90 -10.60 23.98
N LEU A 308 -5.15 -10.63 23.52
CA LEU A 308 -5.67 -9.63 22.57
C LEU A 308 -5.57 -8.22 23.13
N LEU A 309 -5.94 -8.01 24.40
CA LEU A 309 -5.81 -6.72 25.08
C LEU A 309 -4.34 -6.30 25.24
N ALA A 310 -3.42 -7.24 25.49
CA ALA A 310 -1.99 -6.93 25.58
C ALA A 310 -1.39 -6.49 24.23
N ILE A 311 -1.83 -7.12 23.13
CA ILE A 311 -1.48 -6.70 21.76
C ILE A 311 -2.08 -5.33 21.48
N PHE A 312 -3.34 -5.12 21.88
CA PHE A 312 -4.05 -3.87 21.70
C PHE A 312 -3.39 -2.70 22.46
N GLN A 313 -2.85 -2.94 23.64
CA GLN A 313 -2.10 -1.94 24.41
C GLN A 313 -0.82 -1.48 23.70
N TYR A 314 -0.17 -2.36 22.92
CA TYR A 314 1.03 -1.99 22.17
C TYR A 314 0.73 -1.03 21.02
N ARG A 315 -0.43 -1.20 20.35
CA ARG A 315 -0.92 -0.25 19.33
C ARG A 315 -2.43 -0.02 19.49
N PRO A 316 -2.84 0.99 20.29
CA PRO A 316 -4.25 1.25 20.53
C PRO A 316 -4.92 1.70 19.23
N SER A 317 -6.04 1.05 18.89
CA SER A 317 -6.94 1.47 17.82
C SER A 317 -7.94 2.50 18.36
N PRO A 318 -8.39 3.48 17.56
CA PRO A 318 -9.42 4.44 17.99
C PRO A 318 -10.74 3.79 18.41
N PHE A 319 -11.09 2.63 17.81
CA PHE A 319 -12.26 1.85 18.21
C PHE A 319 -11.96 0.35 18.24
N CYS A 320 -12.67 -0.37 19.11
CA CYS A 320 -12.61 -1.82 19.26
C CYS A 320 -14.03 -2.38 19.36
N VAL A 321 -14.33 -3.41 18.57
CA VAL A 321 -15.63 -4.11 18.57
C VAL A 321 -15.44 -5.49 19.20
N LEU A 322 -16.24 -5.80 20.22
CA LEU A 322 -16.21 -7.05 20.96
C LEU A 322 -17.58 -7.72 20.83
N ASP A 323 -17.65 -8.89 20.18
CA ASP A 323 -18.89 -9.62 19.95
C ASP A 323 -18.93 -10.90 20.79
N GLU A 324 -19.87 -10.96 21.75
CA GLU A 324 -20.12 -12.06 22.69
C GLU A 324 -18.87 -12.64 23.39
N VAL A 325 -17.85 -11.81 23.58
CA VAL A 325 -16.56 -12.21 24.16
C VAL A 325 -16.69 -12.70 25.60
N ASP A 326 -17.75 -12.27 26.29
CA ASP A 326 -18.08 -12.65 27.66
C ASP A 326 -18.97 -13.90 27.79
N GLY A 327 -19.47 -14.46 26.68
CA GLY A 327 -20.28 -15.68 26.68
C GLY A 327 -19.69 -16.89 27.42
N PRO A 328 -18.38 -17.21 27.30
CA PRO A 328 -17.76 -18.33 28.02
C PRO A 328 -17.25 -17.96 29.42
N LEU A 329 -17.45 -16.72 29.90
CA LEU A 329 -16.94 -16.24 31.19
C LEU A 329 -18.01 -16.38 32.28
N ASP A 330 -17.58 -16.64 33.51
CA ASP A 330 -18.45 -16.60 34.68
C ASP A 330 -18.64 -15.17 35.20
N GLU A 331 -19.64 -14.96 36.05
CA GLU A 331 -19.97 -13.64 36.59
C GLU A 331 -18.83 -12.94 37.35
N ALA A 332 -17.87 -13.71 37.89
CA ALA A 332 -16.72 -13.19 38.60
C ALA A 332 -15.62 -12.70 37.63
N ASN A 333 -15.36 -13.45 36.56
CA ASN A 333 -14.38 -13.08 35.54
C ASN A 333 -14.90 -11.96 34.62
N ILE A 334 -16.22 -11.87 34.39
CA ILE A 334 -16.84 -10.75 33.67
C ILE A 334 -16.54 -9.42 34.37
N GLY A 335 -16.64 -9.37 35.70
CA GLY A 335 -16.31 -8.14 36.46
C GLY A 335 -14.86 -7.71 36.23
N ARG A 336 -13.91 -8.64 36.33
CA ARG A 336 -12.48 -8.36 36.12
C ARG A 336 -12.17 -7.95 34.69
N PHE A 337 -12.85 -8.56 33.71
CA PHE A 337 -12.74 -8.18 32.31
C PHE A 337 -13.19 -6.72 32.08
N ILE A 338 -14.31 -6.33 32.66
CA ILE A 338 -14.82 -4.96 32.59
C ILE A 338 -13.87 -3.96 33.26
N ASP A 339 -13.30 -4.31 34.42
CA ASP A 339 -12.32 -3.46 35.10
C ASP A 339 -11.11 -3.15 34.21
N VAL A 340 -10.63 -4.16 33.46
CA VAL A 340 -9.54 -3.97 32.49
C VAL A 340 -9.99 -3.11 31.32
N LEU A 341 -11.19 -3.33 30.75
CA LEU A 341 -11.69 -2.49 29.66
C LEU A 341 -11.80 -1.01 30.05
N ASN A 342 -12.19 -0.71 31.29
CA ASN A 342 -12.34 0.65 31.78
C ASN A 342 -11.03 1.46 31.73
N GLU A 343 -9.87 0.81 31.87
CA GLU A 343 -8.58 1.49 31.76
C GLU A 343 -8.27 1.95 30.35
N PHE A 344 -8.74 1.19 29.35
CA PHE A 344 -8.53 1.51 27.94
C PHE A 344 -9.50 2.57 27.41
N LEU A 345 -10.55 2.94 28.16
CA LEU A 345 -11.54 3.95 27.75
C LEU A 345 -10.93 5.35 27.51
N GLN A 346 -9.76 5.63 28.09
CA GLN A 346 -9.04 6.89 27.87
C GLN A 346 -8.49 7.01 26.45
N TRP A 347 -8.16 5.89 25.80
CA TRP A 347 -7.50 5.89 24.50
C TRP A 347 -8.35 5.28 23.38
N THR A 348 -9.32 4.43 23.72
CA THR A 348 -10.11 3.64 22.76
C THR A 348 -11.58 3.66 23.10
N LYS A 349 -12.43 3.75 22.07
CA LYS A 349 -13.87 3.54 22.21
C LYS A 349 -14.24 2.07 22.01
N PHE A 350 -14.97 1.49 22.95
CA PHE A 350 -15.42 0.09 22.87
C PHE A 350 -16.88 0.01 22.43
N VAL A 351 -17.15 -0.88 21.46
CA VAL A 351 -18.50 -1.30 21.07
C VAL A 351 -18.62 -2.77 21.46
N VAL A 352 -19.44 -3.07 22.46
CA VAL A 352 -19.60 -4.42 22.98
C VAL A 352 -21.00 -4.94 22.65
N VAL A 353 -21.06 -6.08 21.98
CA VAL A 353 -22.29 -6.85 21.74
C VAL A 353 -22.31 -7.99 22.74
N THR A 354 -23.32 -8.00 23.62
CA THR A 354 -23.40 -8.94 24.74
C THR A 354 -24.84 -9.10 25.21
N HIS A 355 -25.13 -10.25 25.81
CA HIS A 355 -26.36 -10.53 26.57
C HIS A 355 -26.12 -10.52 28.09
N SER A 356 -24.89 -10.27 28.55
CA SER A 356 -24.52 -10.25 29.96
C SER A 356 -24.96 -8.95 30.63
N LYS A 357 -25.83 -9.08 31.64
CA LYS A 357 -26.31 -7.93 32.42
C LYS A 357 -25.18 -7.14 33.08
N LYS A 358 -24.12 -7.82 33.55
CA LYS A 358 -22.97 -7.13 34.18
C LYS A 358 -22.24 -6.26 33.18
N THR A 359 -21.98 -6.77 31.97
CA THR A 359 -21.32 -5.99 30.91
C THR A 359 -22.21 -4.81 30.47
N MET A 360 -23.53 -5.01 30.42
CA MET A 360 -24.48 -3.93 30.12
C MET A 360 -24.52 -2.84 31.19
N THR A 361 -24.33 -3.16 32.48
CA THR A 361 -24.39 -2.15 33.58
C THR A 361 -23.31 -1.08 33.47
N VAL A 362 -22.16 -1.39 32.86
CA VAL A 362 -21.00 -0.49 32.79
C VAL A 362 -20.98 0.35 31.50
N ALA A 363 -21.83 0.01 30.53
CA ALA A 363 -21.90 0.75 29.27
C ALA A 363 -22.46 2.17 29.47
N ASN A 364 -21.81 3.18 28.86
CA ASN A 364 -22.31 4.56 28.87
C ASN A 364 -23.60 4.73 28.06
N THR A 365 -23.79 3.92 27.02
CA THR A 365 -24.95 3.99 26.13
C THR A 365 -25.29 2.60 25.64
N LEU A 366 -26.57 2.23 25.74
CA LEU A 366 -27.07 0.95 25.28
C LEU A 366 -27.90 1.14 24.01
N TYR A 367 -27.53 0.39 22.98
CA TYR A 367 -28.30 0.27 21.75
C TYR A 367 -28.96 -1.10 21.72
N GLY A 368 -30.28 -1.13 21.87
CA GLY A 368 -31.09 -2.33 21.70
C GLY A 368 -31.39 -2.55 20.21
N VAL A 369 -31.24 -3.79 19.74
CA VAL A 369 -31.73 -4.21 18.42
C VAL A 369 -32.95 -5.09 18.65
N THR A 370 -34.10 -4.68 18.09
CA THR A 370 -35.35 -5.44 18.16
C THR A 370 -35.84 -5.79 16.76
N MET A 371 -36.50 -6.93 16.62
CA MET A 371 -37.18 -7.34 15.40
C MET A 371 -38.69 -7.20 15.60
N GLN A 372 -39.26 -6.08 15.16
CA GLN A 372 -40.72 -5.87 15.22
C GLN A 372 -41.44 -6.67 14.12
N GLU A 373 -40.79 -6.81 12.96
CA GLU A 373 -41.26 -7.61 11.83
C GLU A 373 -40.19 -8.64 11.46
N SER A 374 -40.60 -9.80 10.97
CA SER A 374 -39.67 -10.88 10.61
C SER A 374 -38.69 -10.39 9.54
N GLY A 375 -37.40 -10.38 9.87
CA GLY A 375 -36.33 -9.98 8.95
C GLY A 375 -36.04 -8.48 8.87
N ILE A 376 -36.75 -7.63 9.63
CA ILE A 376 -36.47 -6.18 9.70
C ILE A 376 -36.03 -5.82 11.13
N SER A 377 -34.75 -5.50 11.26
CA SER A 377 -34.16 -5.05 12.52
C SER A 377 -34.34 -3.54 12.71
N LYS A 378 -34.85 -3.12 13.87
CA LYS A 378 -34.98 -1.72 14.26
C LYS A 378 -34.06 -1.43 15.45
N ARG A 379 -33.33 -0.32 15.39
CA ARG A 379 -32.47 0.17 16.46
C ARG A 379 -33.27 1.02 17.44
N VAL A 380 -33.13 0.73 18.72
CA VAL A 380 -33.76 1.44 19.83
C VAL A 380 -32.67 1.87 20.80
N SER A 381 -32.70 3.12 21.28
CA SER A 381 -31.81 3.55 22.37
C SER A 381 -32.52 3.31 23.69
N VAL A 382 -31.89 2.55 24.60
CA VAL A 382 -32.49 2.15 25.87
C VAL A 382 -31.60 2.65 27.01
N ARG A 383 -32.20 3.19 28.07
CA ARG A 383 -31.45 3.49 29.32
C ARG A 383 -31.50 2.26 30.24
N PHE A 384 -30.46 2.03 31.05
CA PHE A 384 -30.35 0.83 31.89
C PHE A 384 -31.55 0.64 32.85
N GLU A 385 -32.16 1.74 33.28
CA GLU A 385 -33.37 1.75 34.13
C GLU A 385 -34.62 1.18 33.43
N GLU A 386 -34.57 0.95 32.12
CA GLU A 386 -35.70 0.54 31.27
C GLU A 386 -35.59 -0.91 30.77
N VAL A 387 -34.64 -1.69 31.30
CA VAL A 387 -34.46 -3.12 31.03
C VAL A 387 -34.86 -3.91 32.27
N THR A 388 -35.85 -4.80 32.14
CA THR A 388 -36.32 -5.62 33.27
C THR A 388 -35.30 -6.70 33.64
N GLU A 389 -35.42 -7.26 34.85
CA GLU A 389 -34.55 -8.34 35.32
C GLU A 389 -34.56 -9.59 34.42
N ASP A 390 -35.49 -9.74 33.47
CA ASP A 390 -35.53 -10.84 32.51
C ASP A 390 -34.89 -10.50 31.15
N GLY A 391 -34.29 -9.30 31.00
CA GLY A 391 -33.68 -8.85 29.75
C GLY A 391 -34.67 -8.31 28.72
N HIS A 392 -35.92 -8.04 29.12
CA HIS A 392 -36.93 -7.43 28.26
C HIS A 392 -36.87 -5.90 28.36
N ILE A 393 -36.90 -5.23 27.20
CA ILE A 393 -36.94 -3.77 27.10
C ILE A 393 -38.39 -3.32 27.38
N LEU A 394 -38.57 -2.33 28.27
CA LEU A 394 -39.89 -1.78 28.57
C LEU A 394 -40.54 -1.18 27.30
N PRO A 395 -41.88 -1.30 27.14
CA PRO A 395 -42.58 -0.78 25.96
C PRO A 395 -42.32 0.70 25.69
N GLU A 396 -42.17 1.51 26.75
CA GLU A 396 -41.92 2.95 26.69
C GLU A 396 -40.55 3.31 26.07
N ALA A 397 -39.59 2.38 26.09
CA ALA A 397 -38.28 2.59 25.47
C ALA A 397 -38.28 2.28 23.96
N LEU A 398 -39.20 1.43 23.47
CA LEU A 398 -39.29 1.02 22.05
C LEU A 398 -39.67 2.15 21.09
N ASP A 399 -40.32 3.20 21.61
CA ASP A 399 -40.77 4.37 20.85
C ASP A 399 -39.74 5.52 20.84
N ARG A 400 -38.63 5.41 21.59
CA ARG A 400 -37.57 6.42 21.57
C ARG A 400 -36.67 6.24 20.35
N VAL A 401 -36.75 7.20 19.43
CA VAL A 401 -35.82 7.33 18.31
C VAL A 401 -34.45 7.74 18.88
N PRO A 402 -33.34 7.05 18.53
CA PRO A 402 -32.01 7.46 18.96
C PRO A 402 -31.71 8.89 18.50
N PRO A 403 -31.02 9.71 19.30
CA PRO A 403 -30.61 11.05 18.87
C PRO A 403 -29.76 10.95 17.58
N PRO A 404 -29.84 11.95 16.68
CA PRO A 404 -29.00 11.97 15.49
C PRO A 404 -27.52 11.95 15.88
N ALA A 405 -26.69 11.23 15.12
CA ALA A 405 -25.25 11.17 15.35
C ALA A 405 -24.66 12.58 15.23
N THR A 406 -24.19 13.13 16.34
CA THR A 406 -23.44 14.38 16.37
C THR A 406 -22.01 14.11 15.89
N ASP A 407 -21.65 14.62 14.70
CA ASP A 407 -20.29 14.63 14.13
C ASP A 407 -19.31 15.57 14.88
N GLU A 408 -19.56 15.90 16.15
CA GLU A 408 -18.63 16.74 16.90
C GLU A 408 -17.51 15.88 17.50
N PRO A 409 -16.23 16.19 17.23
CA PRO A 409 -15.13 15.55 17.93
C PRO A 409 -15.25 15.89 19.43
N PRO A 410 -14.82 14.99 20.33
CA PRO A 410 -14.83 15.28 21.75
C PRO A 410 -14.00 16.56 22.02
N PRO A 411 -14.42 17.42 22.97
CA PRO A 411 -13.65 18.59 23.32
C PRO A 411 -12.28 18.15 23.84
N ASP A 412 -11.23 18.79 23.32
CA ASP A 412 -9.87 18.66 23.86
C ASP A 412 -9.89 19.08 25.33
N ASP A 413 -9.66 18.13 26.24
CA ASP A 413 -9.32 18.41 27.64
C ASP A 413 -7.90 19.00 27.70
N GLU A 414 -7.77 20.23 27.21
CA GLU A 414 -6.58 21.06 27.38
C GLU A 414 -6.67 21.77 28.74
N GLN A 415 -6.57 21.00 29.83
CA GLN A 415 -6.29 21.51 31.17
C GLN A 415 -5.87 20.39 32.15
N ALA A 416 -4.67 19.85 31.95
CA ALA A 416 -3.87 19.25 33.01
C ALA A 416 -2.38 19.56 32.77
N ALA A 417 -1.96 20.70 33.33
CA ALA A 417 -0.57 20.97 33.66
C ALA A 417 -0.28 20.49 35.08
#